data_AF-A0A139IED5-F1
#
_entry.id   AF-A0A139IED5-F1
#
_cell.length_a   1.000
_cell.length_b   1.000
_cell.length_c   1.000
_cell.angle_alpha   90.00
_cell.angle_beta   90.00
_cell.angle_gamma   90.00
#
_symmetry.space_group_name_H-M   'P 1'
#
loop_
_entity.id
_entity.type
_entity.pdbx_description
1 polymer ?
#
loop_
_entity_poly.entity_id
_entity_poly.type
_entity_poly.pdbx_seq_one_letter_code
_entity_poly.pdbx_strand_id
1 'polypeptide(L)'
;MMLARWQSGRRSEGASVAVEAFPIVLSTTSAELCGKGKGVVSGCRYYHSCLISASSWSRTPVSHQTASEERARACMSSSLLTKTLAIAVRTSRASRSRAFSPTTMRPMSPQSPTQLKLSPNSSSTPQQRVNSISNHFKRPESTTMSNTEAVGDFGLIGLAVMGQNLILNAADHGFTVVAFNRTVAKVDRFLDNEAKGKSIVGAHSIKEFVSKLKKPRRMMLLVMAGKPVDDFIETLLTEGGVEPGDIIIDGGNSHFPDTNRRTKYLASKGIRFVGSGVSGGEEGARYGPSIMPGGNEEAWPYIKDVLQSISAKSDGEPCCQWVGDEGAGHYVKMVHNGIEYGDMQLICEAYDIMKRGLGLSGKEMADVFAEWNQGVLDSFLIEITRDILYFNDDDGTTLVEKILDAAGQKGTGKWTAINALDMGQPVTLIGEAVFSRCLSSLKGERTRASQKLSGPTPKFEGDKKQFLKNLEQALYASKIISYAQGFMLMQSAAKEYGWKLQKPEIALMWRGGCIIRSVFLKDITKAYRNNPDLENLLFDDFFNKAIHNAQEGWRDVVSKGALWGIPTPAFSTALSFFDGFRTKDLPANLLQAQRDYFGAHTFRIKPEFASDKYPEGKDIHVNWTGRGGNVSASTYNA
;
A
#
# COMPACT_ATOMS: atom_id res chain seq x y z
N MET A 1 -49.31 42.78 29.02
CA MET A 1 -50.01 43.73 28.14
C MET A 1 -50.63 42.92 27.01
N MET A 2 -51.92 42.52 27.06
CA MET A 2 -53.10 43.29 26.56
C MET A 2 -52.84 43.82 25.14
N LEU A 3 -53.61 43.54 24.07
CA LEU A 3 -55.03 43.21 23.84
C LEU A 3 -55.15 42.25 22.61
N ALA A 4 -56.06 41.26 22.48
CA ALA A 4 -57.52 41.29 22.18
C ALA A 4 -57.89 42.20 20.98
N ARG A 5 -58.78 41.93 20.02
CA ARG A 5 -59.79 40.90 19.64
C ARG A 5 -60.35 41.41 18.28
N TRP A 6 -60.79 40.58 17.32
CA TRP A 6 -62.05 40.81 16.60
C TRP A 6 -62.56 39.61 15.78
N GLN A 7 -63.86 39.64 15.49
CA GLN A 7 -64.80 38.53 15.28
C GLN A 7 -65.19 38.24 13.82
N SER A 8 -65.59 36.98 13.60
CA SER A 8 -66.61 36.38 12.69
C SER A 8 -67.15 37.10 11.43
N GLY A 9 -67.04 36.40 10.28
CA GLY A 9 -68.19 35.85 9.54
C GLY A 9 -68.69 36.54 8.26
N ARG A 10 -68.57 35.88 7.09
CA ARG A 10 -69.64 35.61 6.09
C ARG A 10 -69.11 34.79 4.88
N ARG A 11 -70.06 34.11 4.22
CA ARG A 11 -69.93 33.07 3.18
C ARG A 11 -69.71 33.62 1.74
N SER A 12 -69.30 32.67 0.89
CA SER A 12 -69.49 32.49 -0.56
C SER A 12 -68.74 33.40 -1.54
N GLU A 13 -67.80 32.82 -2.29
CA GLU A 13 -67.98 32.43 -3.71
C GLU A 13 -66.79 31.57 -4.18
N GLY A 14 -67.08 30.59 -5.03
CA GLY A 14 -66.12 29.60 -5.51
C GLY A 14 -65.28 30.11 -6.69
N ALA A 15 -64.00 29.74 -6.69
CA ALA A 15 -63.16 29.82 -7.87
C ALA A 15 -62.37 28.51 -7.98
N SER A 16 -62.82 27.65 -8.90
CA SER A 16 -62.09 26.49 -9.39
C SER A 16 -60.95 26.97 -10.30
N VAL A 17 -59.70 26.73 -9.92
CA VAL A 17 -58.54 26.88 -10.81
C VAL A 17 -58.14 25.49 -11.28
N ALA A 18 -58.30 25.26 -12.57
CA ALA A 18 -57.94 24.04 -13.27
C ALA A 18 -56.41 23.90 -13.35
N VAL A 19 -55.92 22.69 -13.07
CA VAL A 19 -54.53 22.29 -13.34
C VAL A 19 -54.53 21.67 -14.74
N GLU A 20 -53.86 22.33 -15.69
CA GLU A 20 -53.64 21.83 -17.05
C GLU A 20 -52.69 20.63 -17.02
N ALA A 21 -53.17 19.50 -17.54
CA ALA A 21 -52.36 18.33 -17.85
C ALA A 21 -52.07 18.32 -19.37
N PHE A 22 -50.79 18.26 -19.73
CA PHE A 22 -50.34 18.05 -21.11
C PHE A 22 -50.51 16.58 -21.51
N PRO A 23 -51.19 16.25 -22.62
CA PRO A 23 -51.08 14.93 -23.25
C PRO A 23 -50.08 14.98 -24.42
N ILE A 24 -49.10 14.07 -24.40
CA ILE A 24 -48.28 13.77 -25.59
C ILE A 24 -48.96 12.66 -26.38
N VAL A 25 -49.14 12.96 -27.66
CA VAL A 25 -49.88 12.24 -28.70
C VAL A 25 -49.14 10.97 -29.13
N LEU A 26 -49.84 9.83 -29.12
CA LEU A 26 -49.48 8.60 -29.85
C LEU A 26 -50.10 8.68 -31.25
N SER A 27 -49.27 8.68 -32.29
CA SER A 27 -49.73 8.56 -33.68
C SER A 27 -49.80 7.08 -34.09
N THR A 28 -51.02 6.58 -34.27
CA THR A 28 -51.31 5.36 -35.03
C THR A 28 -51.89 5.76 -36.37
N THR A 29 -51.23 5.40 -37.47
CA THR A 29 -51.81 5.39 -38.82
C THR A 29 -51.93 3.95 -39.28
N SER A 30 -53.14 3.56 -39.69
CA SER A 30 -53.42 2.34 -40.42
C SER A 30 -54.59 2.61 -41.35
N ALA A 31 -54.36 2.48 -42.66
CA ALA A 31 -55.26 1.86 -43.64
C ALA A 31 -54.72 2.12 -45.05
N GLU A 32 -54.37 1.06 -45.78
CA GLU A 32 -55.01 0.79 -47.07
C GLU A 32 -54.86 -0.68 -47.50
N LEU A 33 -55.97 -1.17 -48.03
CA LEU A 33 -56.36 -2.46 -48.63
C LEU A 33 -55.55 -2.76 -49.92
N CYS A 34 -55.59 -3.90 -50.60
CA CYS A 34 -55.98 -5.30 -50.41
C CYS A 34 -55.61 -5.95 -51.75
N GLY A 35 -54.85 -7.04 -51.75
CA GLY A 35 -54.48 -7.78 -52.95
C GLY A 35 -54.55 -9.28 -52.67
N LYS A 36 -55.66 -9.91 -53.05
CA LYS A 36 -55.91 -11.35 -52.93
C LYS A 36 -55.05 -12.13 -53.94
N GLY A 37 -54.39 -13.19 -53.49
CA GLY A 37 -53.83 -14.24 -54.34
C GLY A 37 -53.61 -15.52 -53.53
N LYS A 38 -54.43 -16.55 -53.80
CA LYS A 38 -54.39 -17.88 -53.18
C LYS A 38 -53.16 -18.68 -53.68
N GLY A 39 -52.54 -19.48 -52.81
CA GLY A 39 -51.53 -20.47 -53.20
C GLY A 39 -51.08 -21.33 -52.01
N VAL A 40 -51.35 -22.62 -52.08
CA VAL A 40 -51.31 -23.64 -51.01
C VAL A 40 -49.91 -24.23 -50.76
N VAL A 41 -49.57 -24.41 -49.46
CA VAL A 41 -48.73 -25.44 -48.78
C VAL A 41 -47.27 -25.66 -49.19
N SER A 42 -46.34 -25.50 -48.23
CA SER A 42 -45.38 -26.55 -47.78
C SER A 42 -44.28 -25.99 -46.85
N GLY A 43 -44.14 -26.58 -45.66
CA GLY A 43 -42.83 -27.04 -45.16
C GLY A 43 -41.88 -26.09 -44.41
N CYS A 44 -41.61 -26.48 -43.15
CA CYS A 44 -40.35 -26.35 -42.39
C CYS A 44 -40.01 -25.06 -41.61
N ARG A 45 -40.28 -25.18 -40.30
CA ARG A 45 -39.38 -25.08 -39.13
C ARG A 45 -38.59 -23.79 -38.88
N TYR A 46 -39.06 -23.13 -37.82
CA TYR A 46 -38.38 -22.17 -36.96
C TYR A 46 -37.13 -22.75 -36.27
N TYR A 47 -36.07 -21.94 -36.17
CA TYR A 47 -35.02 -22.05 -35.16
C TYR A 47 -35.10 -20.81 -34.24
N HIS A 48 -35.27 -21.05 -32.95
CA HIS A 48 -35.03 -20.12 -31.85
C HIS A 48 -33.95 -20.78 -30.98
N SER A 49 -32.80 -20.13 -30.82
CA SER A 49 -31.70 -20.59 -29.98
C SER A 49 -31.72 -19.86 -28.63
N CYS A 50 -32.01 -20.63 -27.59
CA CYS A 50 -31.79 -20.30 -26.18
C CYS A 50 -30.46 -20.96 -25.77
N LEU A 51 -29.52 -20.20 -25.19
CA LEU A 51 -28.28 -20.74 -24.63
C LEU A 51 -28.44 -20.87 -23.11
N ILE A 52 -28.44 -22.12 -22.63
CA ILE A 52 -28.27 -22.51 -21.23
C ILE A 52 -26.89 -23.13 -21.08
N SER A 53 -26.20 -22.71 -20.03
CA SER A 53 -24.93 -23.22 -19.52
C SER A 53 -25.06 -24.64 -18.96
N ALA A 54 -24.07 -25.49 -19.21
CA ALA A 54 -23.82 -26.68 -18.44
C ALA A 54 -22.33 -26.78 -18.10
N SER A 55 -22.03 -26.85 -16.81
CA SER A 55 -20.76 -27.38 -16.31
C SER A 55 -21.03 -28.09 -14.99
N SER A 56 -20.74 -29.38 -14.96
CA SER A 56 -20.76 -30.18 -13.76
C SER A 56 -19.78 -31.35 -13.91
N TRP A 57 -19.29 -31.80 -12.75
CA TRP A 57 -18.58 -33.04 -12.44
C TRP A 57 -17.05 -33.06 -12.38
N SER A 58 -16.61 -34.00 -11.56
CA SER A 58 -15.60 -33.92 -10.50
C SER A 58 -14.68 -35.14 -10.50
N ARG A 59 -13.56 -35.03 -9.77
CA ARG A 59 -12.68 -36.10 -9.20
C ARG A 59 -11.61 -36.74 -10.12
N THR A 60 -10.37 -36.63 -9.65
CA THR A 60 -9.11 -37.35 -9.92
C THR A 60 -9.14 -38.84 -9.49
N PRO A 61 -8.08 -39.68 -9.67
CA PRO A 61 -6.86 -39.61 -10.52
C PRO A 61 -6.62 -40.90 -11.35
N VAL A 62 -5.56 -40.97 -12.18
CA VAL A 62 -4.62 -42.12 -12.40
C VAL A 62 -3.70 -41.87 -13.60
N SER A 63 -2.52 -42.48 -13.50
CA SER A 63 -1.22 -42.42 -14.19
C SER A 63 -1.10 -42.69 -15.70
N HIS A 64 0.06 -42.26 -16.20
CA HIS A 64 0.92 -42.72 -17.33
C HIS A 64 1.02 -41.84 -18.60
N GLN A 65 2.26 -41.34 -18.81
CA GLN A 65 3.10 -41.29 -20.03
C GLN A 65 2.36 -41.39 -21.38
N THR A 66 2.53 -40.50 -22.37
CA THR A 66 3.78 -40.18 -23.09
C THR A 66 3.65 -38.88 -23.91
N ALA A 67 4.81 -38.36 -24.32
CA ALA A 67 5.10 -37.14 -25.07
C ALA A 67 4.29 -36.84 -26.35
N SER A 68 4.06 -35.55 -26.61
CA SER A 68 4.41 -34.92 -27.90
C SER A 68 4.50 -33.39 -27.76
N GLU A 69 5.58 -32.85 -28.31
CA GLU A 69 5.87 -31.43 -28.46
C GLU A 69 5.01 -30.80 -29.56
N GLU A 70 4.46 -29.60 -29.34
CA GLU A 70 4.64 -28.42 -30.23
C GLU A 70 3.63 -27.28 -29.94
N ARG A 71 4.17 -26.05 -29.94
CA ARG A 71 3.53 -24.75 -30.25
C ARG A 71 2.63 -24.08 -29.20
N ALA A 72 3.25 -23.15 -28.46
CA ALA A 72 2.63 -21.89 -28.06
C ALA A 72 3.67 -20.75 -28.05
N ARG A 73 3.48 -19.72 -28.89
CA ARG A 73 3.79 -18.29 -28.66
C ARG A 73 3.74 -17.50 -29.96
N ALA A 74 2.74 -16.62 -30.10
CA ALA A 74 2.84 -15.38 -30.87
C ALA A 74 1.68 -14.44 -30.55
N CYS A 75 1.98 -13.30 -29.93
CA CYS A 75 1.40 -11.96 -30.13
C CYS A 75 1.86 -11.04 -28.98
N MET A 76 2.30 -9.81 -29.19
CA MET A 76 2.61 -9.04 -30.39
C MET A 76 3.41 -7.82 -29.90
N SER A 77 4.55 -7.53 -30.54
CA SER A 77 5.25 -6.24 -30.44
C SER A 77 5.67 -5.81 -31.85
N SER A 78 5.57 -4.50 -32.08
CA SER A 78 6.07 -3.73 -33.23
C SER A 78 5.27 -3.80 -34.54
N SER A 79 4.73 -2.65 -34.92
CA SER A 79 4.48 -2.30 -36.32
C SER A 79 5.17 -0.96 -36.61
N LEU A 80 6.21 -1.05 -37.44
CA LEU A 80 6.79 0.04 -38.20
C LEU A 80 6.43 -0.30 -39.65
N LEU A 81 5.68 0.57 -40.33
CA LEU A 81 5.61 0.53 -41.78
C LEU A 81 5.36 1.92 -42.36
N THR A 82 6.30 2.26 -43.21
CA THR A 82 6.52 3.44 -44.03
C THR A 82 5.33 3.78 -44.92
N LYS A 83 4.94 5.04 -44.97
CA LYS A 83 4.21 5.63 -46.12
C LYS A 83 4.80 6.98 -46.48
N THR A 84 5.35 7.03 -47.68
CA THR A 84 5.75 8.22 -48.42
C THR A 84 4.50 8.99 -48.84
N LEU A 85 4.42 10.28 -48.52
CA LEU A 85 3.63 11.24 -49.30
C LEU A 85 4.34 12.60 -49.27
N ALA A 86 4.72 13.06 -50.45
CA ALA A 86 5.30 14.38 -50.67
C ALA A 86 4.20 15.43 -50.75
N ILE A 87 4.32 16.51 -49.98
CA ILE A 87 3.69 17.79 -50.27
C ILE A 87 4.71 18.90 -49.96
N ALA A 88 5.03 19.67 -50.99
CA ALA A 88 5.91 20.80 -50.96
C ALA A 88 5.21 22.04 -50.39
N VAL A 89 5.83 22.76 -49.45
CA VAL A 89 5.59 24.19 -49.26
C VAL A 89 6.91 24.91 -48.94
N ARG A 90 7.14 25.94 -49.75
CA ARG A 90 8.14 27.02 -49.74
C ARG A 90 8.67 27.44 -48.37
N THR A 91 9.98 27.64 -48.28
CA THR A 91 10.57 28.74 -47.50
C THR A 91 11.58 29.48 -48.36
N SER A 92 11.46 30.81 -48.39
CA SER A 92 12.42 31.71 -49.04
C SER A 92 12.82 32.83 -48.09
N ARG A 93 14.13 33.10 -48.16
CA ARG A 93 14.87 34.33 -47.84
C ARG A 93 15.18 34.72 -46.39
N ALA A 94 16.49 34.75 -46.18
CA ALA A 94 17.28 35.33 -45.11
C ALA A 94 17.48 36.86 -45.24
N SER A 95 17.90 37.49 -44.13
CA SER A 95 19.06 38.42 -43.98
C SER A 95 18.98 39.01 -42.55
N ARG A 96 20.03 39.32 -41.77
CA ARG A 96 21.40 39.81 -41.99
C ARG A 96 22.32 39.39 -40.81
N SER A 97 23.50 38.84 -41.09
CA SER A 97 24.87 39.35 -40.84
C SER A 97 25.36 39.57 -39.39
N ARG A 98 26.36 38.78 -38.99
CA ARG A 98 27.73 39.24 -38.65
C ARG A 98 28.68 38.03 -38.66
N ALA A 99 29.86 38.21 -39.24
CA ALA A 99 30.87 37.19 -39.49
C ALA A 99 32.08 37.39 -38.57
N PHE A 100 32.74 36.30 -38.16
CA PHE A 100 34.20 36.15 -38.14
C PHE A 100 34.56 34.64 -38.12
N SER A 101 35.58 34.27 -38.89
CA SER A 101 35.93 32.92 -39.38
C SER A 101 36.55 31.94 -38.36
N PRO A 102 36.47 30.61 -38.61
CA PRO A 102 37.30 29.58 -37.99
C PRO A 102 38.45 29.12 -38.91
N THR A 103 39.61 28.78 -38.35
CA THR A 103 40.77 28.25 -39.07
C THR A 103 40.86 26.73 -38.95
N THR A 104 41.21 26.10 -40.07
CA THR A 104 41.29 24.68 -40.42
C THR A 104 42.37 23.85 -39.72
N MET A 105 42.08 22.56 -39.51
CA MET A 105 43.01 21.48 -39.16
C MET A 105 43.87 20.99 -40.33
N ARG A 106 45.10 20.51 -40.05
CA ARG A 106 45.76 19.35 -40.70
C ARG A 106 46.72 18.63 -39.72
N PRO A 107 47.00 17.32 -39.94
CA PRO A 107 47.56 16.40 -38.93
C PRO A 107 49.06 16.10 -39.09
N MET A 108 49.72 15.61 -38.03
CA MET A 108 51.04 14.96 -38.11
C MET A 108 51.14 13.71 -37.21
N SER A 109 52.03 12.83 -37.67
CA SER A 109 52.24 11.39 -37.48
C SER A 109 53.02 10.94 -36.22
N PRO A 110 53.03 9.63 -35.90
CA PRO A 110 53.52 9.10 -34.61
C PRO A 110 55.02 8.79 -34.57
N GLN A 111 55.62 8.93 -33.38
CA GLN A 111 57.02 8.56 -33.10
C GLN A 111 57.15 7.11 -32.61
N SER A 112 58.29 6.52 -32.97
CA SER A 112 58.72 5.13 -32.85
C SER A 112 59.51 4.84 -31.54
N PRO A 113 59.77 3.55 -31.21
CA PRO A 113 60.09 3.09 -29.85
C PRO A 113 61.59 2.88 -29.57
N THR A 114 61.94 2.99 -28.28
CA THR A 114 63.29 2.83 -27.72
C THR A 114 63.75 1.36 -27.68
N GLN A 115 64.95 1.09 -28.21
CA GLN A 115 65.60 -0.23 -28.26
C GLN A 115 66.25 -0.66 -26.95
N LEU A 116 66.07 -1.93 -26.58
CA LEU A 116 66.90 -2.68 -25.62
C LEU A 116 68.20 -3.16 -26.28
N LYS A 117 69.33 -3.02 -25.56
CA LYS A 117 70.62 -3.63 -25.89
C LYS A 117 70.72 -5.04 -25.29
N LEU A 118 71.20 -6.00 -26.09
CA LEU A 118 71.66 -7.32 -25.68
C LEU A 118 73.19 -7.42 -25.78
N SER A 119 73.79 -8.27 -24.96
CA SER A 119 75.18 -8.77 -25.08
C SER A 119 75.20 -10.26 -24.71
N PRO A 120 76.18 -11.07 -25.21
CA PRO A 120 75.91 -12.45 -25.60
C PRO A 120 76.65 -13.55 -24.79
N ASN A 121 76.24 -14.80 -25.08
CA ASN A 121 76.92 -16.10 -24.92
C ASN A 121 76.86 -16.82 -23.54
N SER A 122 76.19 -17.98 -23.52
CA SER A 122 76.89 -19.28 -23.52
C SER A 122 75.91 -20.46 -23.69
N SER A 123 76.34 -21.43 -24.49
CA SER A 123 75.70 -22.66 -24.94
C SER A 123 75.70 -23.81 -23.92
N SER A 124 74.61 -24.58 -23.82
CA SER A 124 74.63 -26.02 -23.48
C SER A 124 73.34 -26.75 -23.93
N THR A 125 73.43 -28.07 -24.03
CA THR A 125 72.82 -28.98 -25.02
C THR A 125 71.48 -29.65 -24.62
N PRO A 126 70.78 -30.35 -25.57
CA PRO A 126 69.42 -30.89 -25.43
C PRO A 126 69.21 -32.08 -24.48
N GLN A 127 70.10 -32.32 -23.51
CA GLN A 127 69.98 -33.41 -22.52
C GLN A 127 69.57 -32.91 -21.12
N GLN A 128 69.35 -31.60 -20.94
CA GLN A 128 68.91 -30.99 -19.67
C GLN A 128 67.41 -30.62 -19.63
N ARG A 129 66.62 -31.00 -20.65
CA ARG A 129 65.17 -30.71 -20.73
C ARG A 129 64.23 -31.84 -20.29
N VAL A 130 64.76 -32.97 -19.81
CA VAL A 130 63.90 -34.15 -19.47
C VAL A 130 63.85 -34.47 -17.97
N ASN A 131 64.65 -33.81 -17.12
CA ASN A 131 64.63 -34.02 -15.66
C ASN A 131 63.94 -32.90 -14.85
N SER A 132 63.26 -31.93 -15.49
CA SER A 132 62.50 -30.88 -14.79
C SER A 132 60.97 -31.07 -14.82
N ILE A 133 60.46 -32.20 -15.34
CA ILE A 133 59.01 -32.47 -15.49
C ILE A 133 58.47 -33.43 -14.39
N SER A 134 59.28 -33.84 -13.41
CA SER A 134 58.82 -34.73 -12.32
C SER A 134 58.80 -34.12 -10.91
N ASN A 135 58.92 -32.79 -10.78
CA ASN A 135 58.80 -32.10 -9.47
C ASN A 135 57.72 -30.99 -9.44
N HIS A 136 56.67 -31.11 -10.26
CA HIS A 136 55.53 -30.17 -10.28
C HIS A 136 54.18 -30.87 -10.07
N PHE A 137 54.12 -31.77 -9.08
CA PHE A 137 52.86 -32.19 -8.45
C PHE A 137 53.00 -32.11 -6.93
N LYS A 138 53.13 -30.90 -6.40
CA LYS A 138 52.60 -30.61 -5.07
C LYS A 138 51.12 -30.28 -5.28
N ARG A 139 50.24 -31.09 -4.69
CA ARG A 139 48.85 -30.72 -4.41
C ARG A 139 48.83 -29.27 -3.92
N PRO A 140 47.89 -28.41 -4.33
CA PRO A 140 47.67 -27.19 -3.58
C PRO A 140 47.31 -27.62 -2.17
N GLU A 141 48.20 -27.31 -1.23
CA GLU A 141 47.89 -27.32 0.18
C GLU A 141 46.62 -26.50 0.33
N SER A 142 45.62 -27.13 0.93
CA SER A 142 44.46 -26.50 1.54
C SER A 142 44.85 -25.11 2.00
N THR A 143 44.36 -24.07 1.33
CA THR A 143 44.32 -22.72 1.88
C THR A 143 43.67 -22.88 3.23
N THR A 144 44.47 -22.84 4.29
CA THR A 144 44.02 -22.83 5.66
C THR A 144 43.01 -21.69 5.71
N MET A 145 41.72 -22.03 5.82
CA MET A 145 40.70 -21.06 6.16
C MET A 145 41.25 -20.37 7.41
N SER A 146 41.62 -19.09 7.27
CA SER A 146 41.96 -18.29 8.43
C SER A 146 40.82 -18.51 9.41
N ASN A 147 41.11 -19.04 10.60
CA ASN A 147 40.17 -19.14 11.71
C ASN A 147 39.61 -17.73 11.90
N THR A 148 38.50 -17.43 11.24
CA THR A 148 37.84 -16.14 11.28
C THR A 148 37.03 -16.23 12.55
N GLU A 149 37.61 -15.70 13.63
CA GLU A 149 36.95 -15.67 14.92
C GLU A 149 35.58 -15.00 14.76
N ALA A 150 34.54 -15.62 15.32
CA ALA A 150 33.17 -15.13 15.22
C ALA A 150 33.01 -13.88 16.11
N VAL A 151 33.20 -12.70 15.53
CA VAL A 151 33.14 -11.42 16.24
C VAL A 151 31.77 -10.74 16.18
N GLY A 152 30.97 -11.05 15.17
CA GLY A 152 29.71 -10.36 14.88
C GLY A 152 28.56 -10.80 15.76
N ASP A 153 27.93 -9.84 16.43
CA ASP A 153 26.68 -10.04 17.16
C ASP A 153 25.50 -10.18 16.19
N PHE A 154 25.45 -9.35 15.15
CA PHE A 154 24.33 -9.28 14.21
C PHE A 154 24.85 -9.18 12.77
N GLY A 155 24.18 -9.82 11.82
CA GLY A 155 24.53 -9.74 10.41
C GLY A 155 23.42 -9.07 9.61
N LEU A 156 23.77 -8.20 8.66
CA LEU A 156 22.79 -7.62 7.73
C LEU A 156 23.24 -7.79 6.28
N ILE A 157 22.34 -8.34 5.47
CA ILE A 157 22.46 -8.52 4.02
C ILE A 157 21.61 -7.48 3.31
N GLY A 158 22.24 -6.58 2.55
CA GLY A 158 21.56 -5.55 1.75
C GLY A 158 21.93 -4.12 2.16
N LEU A 159 22.86 -3.52 1.42
CA LEU A 159 23.42 -2.19 1.74
C LEU A 159 22.77 -1.06 0.93
N ALA A 160 21.44 -1.04 0.89
CA ALA A 160 20.70 0.17 0.51
C ALA A 160 20.67 1.17 1.68
N VAL A 161 20.10 2.36 1.46
CA VAL A 161 20.01 3.43 2.48
C VAL A 161 19.47 2.92 3.82
N MET A 162 18.36 2.14 3.81
CA MET A 162 17.81 1.57 5.03
C MET A 162 18.78 0.61 5.76
N GLY A 163 19.52 -0.22 5.00
CA GLY A 163 20.40 -1.24 5.56
C GLY A 163 21.66 -0.65 6.15
N GLN A 164 22.26 0.32 5.46
CA GLN A 164 23.41 1.06 5.98
C GLN A 164 23.07 1.77 7.27
N ASN A 165 21.94 2.49 7.31
CA ASN A 165 21.53 3.23 8.50
C ASN A 165 21.19 2.30 9.69
N LEU A 166 20.55 1.16 9.46
CA LEU A 166 20.33 0.15 10.52
C LEU A 166 21.63 -0.44 11.06
N ILE A 167 22.61 -0.72 10.19
CA ILE A 167 23.93 -1.21 10.63
C ILE A 167 24.63 -0.15 11.49
N LEU A 168 24.63 1.12 11.05
CA LEU A 168 25.23 2.22 11.81
C LEU A 168 24.54 2.41 13.16
N ASN A 169 23.21 2.30 13.18
CA ASN A 169 22.41 2.35 14.41
C ASN A 169 22.81 1.24 15.38
N ALA A 170 22.88 -0.02 14.92
CA ALA A 170 23.32 -1.14 15.75
C ALA A 170 24.76 -0.98 16.27
N ALA A 171 25.67 -0.49 15.43
CA ALA A 171 27.05 -0.23 15.84
C ALA A 171 27.14 0.85 16.95
N ASP A 172 26.36 1.93 16.84
CA ASP A 172 26.32 2.98 17.85
C ASP A 172 25.72 2.49 19.19
N HIS A 173 24.91 1.44 19.15
CA HIS A 173 24.36 0.77 20.33
C HIS A 173 25.26 -0.36 20.86
N GLY A 174 26.53 -0.42 20.42
CA GLY A 174 27.54 -1.32 20.97
C GLY A 174 27.54 -2.73 20.39
N PHE A 175 26.79 -3.00 19.31
CA PHE A 175 26.83 -4.29 18.63
C PHE A 175 27.94 -4.32 17.57
N THR A 176 28.62 -5.46 17.43
CA THR A 176 29.49 -5.71 16.28
C THR A 176 28.65 -6.26 15.13
N VAL A 177 28.63 -5.55 14.00
CA VAL A 177 27.75 -5.89 12.87
C VAL A 177 28.54 -6.42 11.68
N VAL A 178 28.11 -7.55 11.11
CA VAL A 178 28.66 -8.08 9.86
C VAL A 178 27.83 -7.56 8.69
N ALA A 179 28.44 -6.79 7.80
CA ALA A 179 27.80 -6.23 6.62
C ALA A 179 28.08 -7.08 5.39
N PHE A 180 27.03 -7.45 4.65
CA PHE A 180 27.17 -8.14 3.36
C PHE A 180 26.22 -7.58 2.30
N ASN A 181 26.63 -7.68 1.04
CA ASN A 181 25.80 -7.32 -0.10
C ASN A 181 26.21 -8.12 -1.34
N ARG A 182 25.24 -8.51 -2.18
CA ARG A 182 25.49 -9.24 -3.44
C ARG A 182 26.54 -8.59 -4.33
N THR A 183 26.47 -7.26 -4.46
CA THR A 183 27.52 -6.47 -5.11
C THR A 183 28.55 -6.09 -4.05
N VAL A 184 29.66 -6.83 -4.02
CA VAL A 184 30.67 -6.74 -2.96
C VAL A 184 31.34 -5.37 -2.88
N ALA A 185 31.51 -4.66 -4.00
CA ALA A 185 32.02 -3.28 -4.00
C ALA A 185 31.18 -2.29 -3.15
N LYS A 186 29.90 -2.59 -2.86
CA LYS A 186 29.10 -1.78 -1.92
C LYS A 186 29.54 -1.99 -0.46
N VAL A 187 30.05 -3.16 -0.12
CA VAL A 187 30.61 -3.46 1.21
C VAL A 187 31.86 -2.63 1.41
N ASP A 188 32.81 -2.68 0.47
CA ASP A 188 34.07 -1.92 0.55
C ASP A 188 33.80 -0.42 0.65
N ARG A 189 32.93 0.12 -0.23
CA ARG A 189 32.52 1.53 -0.17
C ARG A 189 31.96 1.90 1.20
N PHE A 190 31.06 1.10 1.76
CA PHE A 190 30.44 1.41 3.05
C PHE A 190 31.47 1.41 4.19
N LEU A 191 32.40 0.44 4.20
CA LEU A 191 33.48 0.35 5.19
C LEU A 191 34.48 1.51 5.09
N ASP A 192 34.81 1.94 3.87
CA ASP A 192 35.77 3.03 3.63
C ASP A 192 35.18 4.41 3.94
N ASN A 193 33.85 4.52 4.01
CA ASN A 193 33.12 5.77 4.22
C ASN A 193 32.31 5.74 5.52
N GLU A 194 31.01 5.49 5.45
CA GLU A 194 30.07 5.72 6.56
C GLU A 194 30.34 4.83 7.78
N ALA A 195 30.86 3.62 7.57
CA ALA A 195 31.18 2.66 8.63
C ALA A 195 32.61 2.76 9.17
N LYS A 196 33.44 3.67 8.64
CA LYS A 196 34.84 3.79 9.02
C LYS A 196 35.00 4.10 10.50
N GLY A 197 35.81 3.29 11.19
CA GLY A 197 36.10 3.46 12.62
C GLY A 197 34.99 2.97 13.56
N LYS A 198 33.97 2.27 13.05
CA LYS A 198 32.89 1.67 13.85
C LYS A 198 33.09 0.16 13.99
N SER A 199 32.33 -0.47 14.90
CA SER A 199 32.29 -1.93 15.12
C SER A 199 31.55 -2.66 13.99
N ILE A 200 31.98 -2.45 12.74
CA ILE A 200 31.35 -2.99 11.54
C ILE A 200 32.42 -3.73 10.74
N VAL A 201 32.16 -4.99 10.40
CA VAL A 201 33.05 -5.83 9.60
C VAL A 201 32.35 -6.23 8.30
N GLY A 202 33.05 -6.16 7.17
CA GLY A 202 32.50 -6.63 5.90
C GLY A 202 32.72 -8.13 5.70
N ALA A 203 31.90 -8.71 4.84
CA ALA A 203 32.17 -10.02 4.23
C ALA A 203 32.10 -9.91 2.70
N HIS A 204 32.82 -10.78 2.01
CA HIS A 204 32.93 -10.81 0.54
C HIS A 204 32.30 -12.08 -0.05
N SER A 205 31.82 -12.99 0.80
CA SER A 205 30.99 -14.14 0.42
C SER A 205 29.96 -14.47 1.50
N ILE A 206 28.91 -15.22 1.13
CA ILE A 206 27.89 -15.69 2.10
C ILE A 206 28.52 -16.60 3.17
N LYS A 207 29.44 -17.49 2.78
CA LYS A 207 30.15 -18.36 3.72
C LYS A 207 30.97 -17.58 4.75
N GLU A 208 31.66 -16.54 4.30
CA GLU A 208 32.43 -15.64 5.18
C GLU A 208 31.50 -14.81 6.08
N PHE A 209 30.36 -14.35 5.56
CA PHE A 209 29.35 -13.63 6.34
C PHE A 209 28.86 -14.50 7.51
N VAL A 210 28.51 -15.75 7.24
CA VAL A 210 28.02 -16.69 8.27
C VAL A 210 29.12 -17.10 9.24
N SER A 211 30.37 -17.24 8.79
CA SER A 211 31.49 -17.63 9.67
C SER A 211 31.88 -16.54 10.68
N LYS A 212 31.66 -15.26 10.36
CA LYS A 212 31.95 -14.12 11.25
C LYS A 212 30.90 -13.90 12.34
N LEU A 213 29.76 -14.61 12.31
CA LEU A 213 28.65 -14.41 13.25
C LEU A 213 28.72 -15.36 14.45
N LYS A 214 28.49 -14.82 15.65
CA LYS A 214 28.31 -15.60 16.89
C LYS A 214 27.06 -16.49 16.80
N LYS A 215 27.08 -17.64 17.47
CA LYS A 215 25.95 -18.58 17.54
C LYS A 215 24.99 -18.23 18.70
N PRO A 216 23.67 -18.45 18.56
CA PRO A 216 22.98 -18.73 17.29
C PRO A 216 23.08 -17.52 16.36
N ARG A 217 23.32 -17.77 15.06
CA ARG A 217 23.60 -16.72 14.09
C ARG A 217 22.34 -15.90 13.83
N ARG A 218 22.47 -14.57 13.87
CA ARG A 218 21.36 -13.62 13.70
C ARG A 218 21.55 -12.86 12.40
N MET A 219 20.79 -13.22 11.37
CA MET A 219 21.02 -12.77 9.99
C MET A 219 19.79 -12.04 9.45
N MET A 220 19.87 -10.73 9.30
CA MET A 220 18.81 -9.90 8.73
C MET A 220 18.98 -9.69 7.23
N LEU A 221 17.92 -9.94 6.49
CA LEU A 221 17.79 -9.67 5.07
C LEU A 221 17.05 -8.33 4.91
N LEU A 222 17.70 -7.35 4.30
CA LEU A 222 17.10 -6.06 3.96
C LEU A 222 17.23 -5.80 2.46
N VAL A 223 16.63 -6.70 1.69
CA VAL A 223 16.67 -6.74 0.24
C VAL A 223 15.29 -6.46 -0.35
N MET A 224 15.22 -6.39 -1.68
CA MET A 224 13.95 -6.25 -2.38
C MET A 224 13.04 -7.46 -2.06
N ALA A 225 11.78 -7.20 -1.71
CA ALA A 225 10.80 -8.23 -1.40
C ALA A 225 10.55 -9.18 -2.58
N GLY A 226 10.01 -10.37 -2.28
CA GLY A 226 9.72 -11.41 -3.27
C GLY A 226 10.92 -12.35 -3.50
N LYS A 227 11.14 -12.73 -4.77
CA LYS A 227 12.18 -13.72 -5.17
C LYS A 227 13.57 -13.46 -4.57
N PRO A 228 14.09 -12.21 -4.49
CA PRO A 228 15.42 -11.99 -3.93
C PRO A 228 15.57 -12.45 -2.47
N VAL A 229 14.50 -12.38 -1.66
CA VAL A 229 14.53 -12.90 -0.29
C VAL A 229 14.62 -14.42 -0.31
N ASP A 230 13.83 -15.10 -1.15
CA ASP A 230 13.86 -16.56 -1.26
C ASP A 230 15.22 -17.05 -1.76
N ASP A 231 15.82 -16.36 -2.73
CA ASP A 231 17.15 -16.69 -3.26
C ASP A 231 18.22 -16.61 -2.17
N PHE A 232 18.19 -15.56 -1.33
CA PHE A 232 19.12 -15.45 -0.20
C PHE A 232 18.90 -16.50 0.89
N ILE A 233 17.64 -16.84 1.17
CA ILE A 233 17.31 -17.92 2.11
C ILE A 233 17.93 -19.23 1.61
N GLU A 234 17.76 -19.57 0.33
CA GLU A 234 18.35 -20.78 -0.24
C GLU A 234 19.88 -20.74 -0.21
N THR A 235 20.53 -19.63 -0.59
CA THR A 235 21.99 -19.51 -0.52
C THR A 235 22.51 -19.65 0.92
N LEU A 236 21.81 -19.12 1.92
CA LEU A 236 22.19 -19.30 3.33
C LEU A 236 22.12 -20.78 3.74
N LEU A 237 21.06 -21.48 3.32
CA LEU A 237 20.85 -22.91 3.61
C LEU A 237 21.87 -23.82 2.92
N THR A 238 22.23 -23.54 1.66
CA THR A 238 23.07 -24.43 0.84
C THR A 238 24.56 -24.09 0.90
N GLU A 239 24.91 -22.81 0.97
CA GLU A 239 26.29 -22.31 0.84
C GLU A 239 26.79 -21.55 2.07
N GLY A 240 25.87 -21.04 2.91
CA GLY A 240 26.22 -20.25 4.09
C GLY A 240 26.81 -21.07 5.22
N GLY A 241 26.36 -22.31 5.41
CA GLY A 241 26.74 -23.11 6.58
C GLY A 241 25.95 -22.72 7.84
N VAL A 242 24.68 -22.36 7.66
CA VAL A 242 23.74 -22.19 8.78
C VAL A 242 23.45 -23.55 9.44
N GLU A 243 23.21 -23.51 10.74
CA GLU A 243 22.99 -24.69 11.58
C GLU A 243 21.61 -24.63 12.26
N PRO A 244 21.03 -25.78 12.68
CA PRO A 244 19.80 -25.79 13.46
C PRO A 244 19.89 -24.85 14.67
N GLY A 245 18.87 -24.01 14.84
CA GLY A 245 18.79 -22.98 15.87
C GLY A 245 19.22 -21.58 15.41
N ASP A 246 19.88 -21.44 14.26
CA ASP A 246 20.18 -20.14 13.66
C ASP A 246 18.90 -19.40 13.25
N ILE A 247 19.03 -18.07 13.10
CA ILE A 247 17.91 -17.14 12.95
C ILE A 247 18.08 -16.32 11.68
N ILE A 248 17.07 -16.41 10.79
CA ILE A 248 16.94 -15.54 9.62
C ILE A 248 15.81 -14.55 9.88
N ILE A 249 16.09 -13.26 9.71
CA ILE A 249 15.14 -12.16 9.87
C ILE A 249 14.91 -11.53 8.49
N ASP A 250 13.70 -11.57 7.96
CA ASP A 250 13.34 -10.75 6.80
C ASP A 250 12.86 -9.38 7.30
N GLY A 251 13.67 -8.35 7.07
CA GLY A 251 13.37 -6.96 7.44
C GLY A 251 12.69 -6.16 6.34
N GLY A 252 12.44 -6.77 5.18
CA GLY A 252 11.86 -6.12 4.03
C GLY A 252 10.37 -5.78 4.20
N ASN A 253 9.79 -5.18 3.16
CA ASN A 253 8.33 -5.04 3.07
C ASN A 253 7.74 -6.25 2.34
N SER A 254 7.97 -7.45 2.87
CA SER A 254 7.45 -8.70 2.30
C SER A 254 5.95 -8.82 2.53
N HIS A 255 5.24 -9.49 1.61
CA HIS A 255 3.84 -9.81 1.79
C HIS A 255 3.70 -10.90 2.86
N PHE A 256 2.75 -10.75 3.79
CA PHE A 256 2.65 -11.66 4.94
C PHE A 256 2.46 -13.15 4.59
N PRO A 257 1.78 -13.56 3.49
CA PRO A 257 1.67 -14.97 3.13
C PRO A 257 3.02 -15.60 2.75
N ASP A 258 3.93 -14.83 2.14
CA ASP A 258 5.30 -15.30 1.88
C ASP A 258 6.03 -15.59 3.20
N THR A 259 5.75 -14.79 4.23
CA THR A 259 6.31 -14.95 5.58
C THR A 259 5.75 -16.18 6.27
N ASN A 260 4.44 -16.43 6.17
CA ASN A 260 3.82 -17.67 6.65
C ASN A 260 4.47 -18.90 6.00
N ARG A 261 4.65 -18.88 4.67
CA ARG A 261 5.32 -19.95 3.92
C ARG A 261 6.76 -20.14 4.37
N ARG A 262 7.55 -19.07 4.47
CA ARG A 262 8.97 -19.09 4.88
C ARG A 262 9.13 -19.60 6.31
N THR A 263 8.26 -19.19 7.23
CA THR A 263 8.28 -19.64 8.63
C THR A 263 8.13 -21.15 8.72
N LYS A 264 7.14 -21.73 8.02
CA LYS A 264 6.90 -23.19 7.98
C LYS A 264 8.04 -23.94 7.30
N TYR A 265 8.53 -23.42 6.18
CA TYR A 265 9.63 -24.03 5.44
C TYR A 265 10.92 -24.09 6.28
N LEU A 266 11.32 -22.98 6.90
CA LEU A 266 12.55 -22.91 7.68
C LEU A 266 12.46 -23.69 8.99
N ALA A 267 11.27 -23.75 9.62
CA ALA A 267 11.03 -24.62 10.76
C ALA A 267 11.32 -26.10 10.41
N SER A 268 10.94 -26.57 9.20
CA SER A 268 11.26 -27.94 8.74
C SER A 268 12.76 -28.21 8.56
N LYS A 269 13.58 -27.17 8.52
CA LYS A 269 15.05 -27.23 8.44
C LYS A 269 15.72 -26.96 9.78
N GLY A 270 14.94 -26.80 10.86
CA GLY A 270 15.46 -26.43 12.19
C GLY A 270 15.95 -24.98 12.28
N ILE A 271 15.59 -24.11 11.33
CA ILE A 271 15.97 -22.70 11.30
C ILE A 271 14.79 -21.85 11.78
N ARG A 272 15.09 -20.88 12.66
CA ARG A 272 14.07 -19.94 13.15
C ARG A 272 13.94 -18.78 12.17
N PHE A 273 12.71 -18.44 11.82
CA PHE A 273 12.44 -17.34 10.89
C PHE A 273 11.59 -16.27 11.55
N VAL A 274 11.95 -15.00 11.31
CA VAL A 274 11.22 -13.83 11.78
C VAL A 274 10.97 -12.89 10.61
N GLY A 275 9.70 -12.63 10.29
CA GLY A 275 9.33 -11.50 9.44
C GLY A 275 9.16 -10.25 10.29
N SER A 276 9.95 -9.22 10.03
CA SER A 276 9.99 -8.02 10.84
C SER A 276 9.79 -6.78 10.00
N GLY A 277 8.64 -6.12 10.16
CA GLY A 277 8.44 -4.82 9.56
C GLY A 277 9.36 -3.76 10.17
N VAL A 278 10.03 -2.97 9.33
CA VAL A 278 10.83 -1.80 9.77
C VAL A 278 10.24 -0.52 9.19
N SER A 279 9.93 0.47 10.04
CA SER A 279 9.35 1.75 9.62
C SER A 279 10.13 2.94 10.20
N GLY A 280 10.19 4.05 9.46
CA GLY A 280 10.87 5.29 9.88
C GLY A 280 11.65 6.03 8.79
N GLY A 281 11.75 5.45 7.60
CA GLY A 281 12.56 6.03 6.53
C GLY A 281 14.05 6.01 6.86
N GLU A 282 14.82 6.81 6.13
CA GLU A 282 16.29 6.88 6.26
C GLU A 282 16.72 7.32 7.66
N GLU A 283 16.19 8.46 8.11
CA GLU A 283 16.53 9.03 9.41
C GLU A 283 16.03 8.15 10.57
N GLY A 284 14.81 7.60 10.46
CA GLY A 284 14.29 6.65 11.45
C GLY A 284 15.17 5.41 11.54
N ALA A 285 15.62 4.82 10.42
CA ALA A 285 16.54 3.69 10.45
C ALA A 285 17.86 4.00 11.20
N ARG A 286 18.35 5.24 11.08
CA ARG A 286 19.62 5.68 11.64
C ARG A 286 19.61 5.87 13.15
N TYR A 287 18.52 6.40 13.69
CA TYR A 287 18.44 6.84 15.09
C TYR A 287 17.41 6.11 15.94
N GLY A 288 16.48 5.38 15.31
CA GLY A 288 15.44 4.65 16.04
C GLY A 288 14.22 4.39 15.17
N PRO A 289 14.13 3.25 14.47
CA PRO A 289 12.93 2.91 13.72
C PRO A 289 11.91 2.23 14.63
N SER A 290 10.69 2.11 14.13
CA SER A 290 9.74 1.14 14.66
C SER A 290 10.02 -0.24 14.05
N ILE A 291 10.06 -1.28 14.88
CA ILE A 291 10.41 -2.65 14.48
C ILE A 291 9.35 -3.62 14.96
N MET A 292 8.75 -4.37 14.04
CA MET A 292 7.54 -5.17 14.27
C MET A 292 7.83 -6.67 13.99
N PRO A 293 8.60 -7.37 14.83
CA PRO A 293 8.97 -8.77 14.62
C PRO A 293 7.82 -9.73 14.91
N GLY A 294 7.58 -10.69 14.01
CA GLY A 294 6.74 -11.87 14.23
C GLY A 294 7.28 -13.08 13.46
N GLY A 295 6.87 -14.29 13.83
CA GLY A 295 7.41 -15.51 13.22
C GLY A 295 7.50 -16.66 14.21
N ASN A 296 8.69 -17.27 14.30
CA ASN A 296 8.99 -18.29 15.31
C ASN A 296 9.41 -17.62 16.63
N GLU A 297 8.55 -17.72 17.66
CA GLU A 297 8.75 -17.06 18.95
C GLU A 297 10.04 -17.46 19.67
N GLU A 298 10.57 -18.67 19.43
CA GLU A 298 11.84 -19.09 20.02
C GLU A 298 13.02 -18.20 19.59
N ALA A 299 12.90 -17.46 18.48
CA ALA A 299 13.93 -16.51 18.05
C ALA A 299 13.99 -15.27 18.95
N TRP A 300 12.86 -14.89 19.56
CA TRP A 300 12.71 -13.59 20.23
C TRP A 300 13.76 -13.34 21.31
N PRO A 301 14.05 -14.26 22.25
CA PRO A 301 15.06 -14.02 23.28
C PRO A 301 16.46 -13.70 22.74
N TYR A 302 16.81 -14.19 21.56
CA TYR A 302 18.14 -13.99 20.95
C TYR A 302 18.28 -12.67 20.19
N ILE A 303 17.16 -12.11 19.73
CA ILE A 303 17.12 -10.89 18.90
C ILE A 303 16.52 -9.70 19.64
N LYS A 304 15.86 -9.92 20.78
CA LYS A 304 15.19 -8.89 21.58
C LYS A 304 16.14 -7.74 21.90
N ASP A 305 17.31 -8.02 22.45
CA ASP A 305 18.23 -6.98 22.93
C ASP A 305 18.71 -6.08 21.80
N VAL A 306 19.07 -6.64 20.64
CA VAL A 306 19.51 -5.84 19.48
C VAL A 306 18.35 -5.04 18.89
N LEU A 307 17.19 -5.66 18.66
CA LEU A 307 16.05 -4.97 18.05
C LEU A 307 15.45 -3.90 18.96
N GLN A 308 15.35 -4.18 20.27
CA GLN A 308 14.89 -3.19 21.23
C GLN A 308 15.91 -2.08 21.41
N SER A 309 17.22 -2.34 21.46
CA SER A 309 18.22 -1.27 21.61
C SER A 309 18.17 -0.28 20.46
N ILE A 310 18.14 -0.76 19.21
CA ILE A 310 18.19 0.10 18.03
C ILE A 310 16.87 0.80 17.69
N SER A 311 15.74 0.34 18.24
CA SER A 311 14.42 0.92 17.98
C SER A 311 14.24 2.30 18.60
N ALA A 312 13.26 3.08 18.10
CA ALA A 312 12.80 4.27 18.80
C ALA A 312 12.35 3.95 20.24
N LYS A 313 12.30 4.99 21.07
CA LYS A 313 11.78 4.93 22.44
C LYS A 313 10.63 5.92 22.57
N SER A 314 9.54 5.52 23.21
CA SER A 314 8.44 6.41 23.59
C SER A 314 8.23 6.30 25.10
N ASP A 315 8.45 7.41 25.82
CA ASP A 315 8.42 7.45 27.30
C ASP A 315 9.30 6.36 27.95
N GLY A 316 10.47 6.10 27.34
CA GLY A 316 11.42 5.07 27.80
C GLY A 316 11.13 3.65 27.28
N GLU A 317 9.93 3.37 26.76
CA GLU A 317 9.57 2.05 26.24
C GLU A 317 10.04 1.88 24.78
N PRO A 318 10.65 0.74 24.39
CA PRO A 318 11.04 0.47 23.00
C PRO A 318 9.83 0.33 22.09
N CYS A 319 9.86 1.00 20.95
CA CYS A 319 8.92 0.82 19.84
C CYS A 319 9.23 -0.47 19.06
N CYS A 320 9.43 -1.56 19.80
CA CYS A 320 9.68 -2.91 19.30
C CYS A 320 9.25 -3.95 20.34
N GLN A 321 8.28 -4.79 19.97
CA GLN A 321 7.77 -5.90 20.77
C GLN A 321 7.49 -7.10 19.87
N TRP A 322 7.41 -8.29 20.45
CA TRP A 322 6.97 -9.47 19.72
C TRP A 322 5.50 -9.31 19.31
N VAL A 323 5.24 -9.34 17.99
CA VAL A 323 3.91 -9.09 17.43
C VAL A 323 3.03 -10.34 17.49
N GLY A 324 3.60 -11.50 17.20
CA GLY A 324 2.88 -12.77 17.11
C GLY A 324 3.51 -13.75 16.12
N ASP A 325 2.76 -14.81 15.82
CA ASP A 325 3.26 -15.94 15.05
C ASP A 325 3.33 -15.68 13.54
N GLU A 326 4.14 -16.48 12.85
CA GLU A 326 4.26 -16.50 11.38
C GLU A 326 4.42 -15.09 10.76
N GLY A 327 3.48 -14.67 9.91
CA GLY A 327 3.51 -13.41 9.19
C GLY A 327 2.99 -12.21 9.96
N ALA A 328 2.67 -12.34 11.25
CA ALA A 328 2.03 -11.28 12.04
C ALA A 328 2.81 -9.95 12.00
N GLY A 329 4.14 -9.99 12.10
CA GLY A 329 4.99 -8.80 12.05
C GLY A 329 4.89 -8.04 10.72
N HIS A 330 4.96 -8.74 9.60
CA HIS A 330 4.76 -8.15 8.27
C HIS A 330 3.30 -7.74 8.01
N TYR A 331 2.33 -8.44 8.61
CA TYR A 331 0.92 -8.06 8.52
C TYR A 331 0.67 -6.72 9.22
N VAL A 332 1.14 -6.56 10.45
CA VAL A 332 1.06 -5.28 11.18
C VAL A 332 1.75 -4.16 10.42
N LYS A 333 2.90 -4.43 9.78
CA LYS A 333 3.58 -3.44 8.94
C LYS A 333 2.79 -3.06 7.68
N MET A 334 2.13 -4.04 7.06
CA MET A 334 1.24 -3.79 5.93
C MET A 334 0.11 -2.84 6.35
N VAL A 335 -0.59 -3.14 7.44
CA VAL A 335 -1.68 -2.30 7.98
C VAL A 335 -1.18 -0.90 8.36
N HIS A 336 0.00 -0.80 8.99
CA HIS A 336 0.66 0.49 9.24
C HIS A 336 0.78 1.32 7.95
N ASN A 337 1.25 0.73 6.84
CA ASN A 337 1.34 1.45 5.57
C ASN A 337 -0.03 1.78 4.95
N GLY A 338 -1.06 0.96 5.20
CA GLY A 338 -2.43 1.31 4.86
C GLY A 338 -2.90 2.57 5.60
N ILE A 339 -2.69 2.62 6.91
CA ILE A 339 -3.00 3.79 7.75
C ILE A 339 -2.20 5.01 7.30
N GLU A 340 -0.90 4.84 7.00
CA GLU A 340 -0.05 5.89 6.44
C GLU A 340 -0.63 6.50 5.16
N TYR A 341 -1.18 5.66 4.27
CA TYR A 341 -1.84 6.14 3.06
C TYR A 341 -3.10 6.96 3.39
N GLY A 342 -3.87 6.52 4.38
CA GLY A 342 -5.04 7.23 4.88
C GLY A 342 -4.69 8.60 5.45
N ASP A 343 -3.71 8.66 6.37
CA ASP A 343 -3.25 9.90 7.00
C ASP A 343 -2.75 10.91 5.94
N MET A 344 -1.92 10.46 5.00
CA MET A 344 -1.44 11.33 3.91
C MET A 344 -2.59 11.86 3.05
N GLN A 345 -3.56 11.01 2.70
CA GLN A 345 -4.69 11.42 1.86
C GLN A 345 -5.59 12.43 2.59
N LEU A 346 -5.86 12.24 3.88
CA LEU A 346 -6.62 13.18 4.69
C LEU A 346 -5.94 14.56 4.78
N ILE A 347 -4.62 14.58 4.95
CA ILE A 347 -3.83 15.81 4.97
C ILE A 347 -3.88 16.51 3.60
N CYS A 348 -3.77 15.75 2.50
CA CYS A 348 -3.92 16.29 1.15
C CYS A 348 -5.31 16.91 0.92
N GLU A 349 -6.38 16.33 1.46
CA GLU A 349 -7.73 16.89 1.37
C GLU A 349 -7.87 18.18 2.16
N ALA A 350 -7.30 18.25 3.37
CA ALA A 350 -7.25 19.51 4.13
C ALA A 350 -6.49 20.60 3.38
N TYR A 351 -5.35 20.26 2.79
CA TYR A 351 -4.57 21.14 1.92
C TYR A 351 -5.39 21.64 0.71
N ASP A 352 -6.08 20.76 -0.02
CA ASP A 352 -6.83 21.14 -1.22
C ASP A 352 -8.03 22.03 -0.88
N ILE A 353 -8.69 21.78 0.27
CA ILE A 353 -9.76 22.64 0.79
C ILE A 353 -9.22 24.04 1.16
N MET A 354 -8.09 24.12 1.86
CA MET A 354 -7.49 25.42 2.20
C MET A 354 -7.07 26.20 0.94
N LYS A 355 -6.48 25.50 -0.03
CA LYS A 355 -5.99 26.10 -1.26
C LYS A 355 -7.12 26.54 -2.19
N ARG A 356 -7.95 25.60 -2.65
CA ARG A 356 -9.00 25.88 -3.65
C ARG A 356 -10.28 26.43 -3.03
N GLY A 357 -10.60 26.03 -1.80
CA GLY A 357 -11.81 26.49 -1.11
C GLY A 357 -11.65 27.86 -0.46
N LEU A 358 -10.55 28.07 0.28
CA LEU A 358 -10.31 29.31 1.03
C LEU A 358 -9.35 30.29 0.36
N GLY A 359 -8.64 29.86 -0.68
CA GLY A 359 -7.68 30.67 -1.41
C GLY A 359 -6.41 30.99 -0.62
N LEU A 360 -6.01 30.13 0.32
CA LEU A 360 -4.80 30.35 1.13
C LEU A 360 -3.53 30.12 0.31
N SER A 361 -2.50 30.93 0.59
CA SER A 361 -1.15 30.76 0.07
C SER A 361 -0.40 29.60 0.77
N GLY A 362 0.70 29.14 0.17
CA GLY A 362 1.56 28.10 0.76
C GLY A 362 1.98 28.42 2.20
N LYS A 363 2.42 29.66 2.44
CA LYS A 363 2.80 30.14 3.77
C LYS A 363 1.63 30.12 4.76
N GLU A 364 0.46 30.62 4.38
CA GLU A 364 -0.71 30.62 5.28
C GLU A 364 -1.15 29.20 5.63
N MET A 365 -1.11 28.26 4.66
CA MET A 365 -1.38 26.85 4.93
C MET A 365 -0.32 26.23 5.85
N ALA A 366 0.96 26.57 5.66
CA ALA A 366 2.03 26.12 6.55
C ALA A 366 1.83 26.63 7.99
N ASP A 367 1.44 27.90 8.17
CA ASP A 367 1.14 28.48 9.48
C ASP A 367 -0.03 27.72 10.17
N VAL A 368 -1.06 27.32 9.42
CA VAL A 368 -2.18 26.49 9.95
C VAL A 368 -1.69 25.11 10.38
N PHE A 369 -0.92 24.40 9.55
CA PHE A 369 -0.37 23.11 9.95
C PHE A 369 0.62 23.22 11.12
N ALA A 370 1.34 24.34 11.25
CA ALA A 370 2.17 24.62 12.41
C ALA A 370 1.35 24.74 13.69
N GLU A 371 0.19 25.42 13.64
CA GLU A 371 -0.76 25.50 14.76
C GLU A 371 -1.33 24.12 15.12
N TRP A 372 -1.82 23.37 14.13
CA TRP A 372 -2.38 22.02 14.35
C TRP A 372 -1.35 21.05 14.94
N ASN A 373 -0.07 21.19 14.61
CA ASN A 373 0.99 20.36 15.16
C ASN A 373 1.33 20.64 16.63
N GLN A 374 0.72 21.66 17.24
CA GLN A 374 0.84 21.92 18.69
C GLN A 374 -0.38 21.37 19.47
N GLY A 375 -1.33 20.75 18.78
CA GLY A 375 -2.60 20.29 19.34
C GLY A 375 -2.83 18.79 19.18
N VAL A 376 -4.09 18.42 18.99
CA VAL A 376 -4.53 17.01 18.89
C VAL A 376 -4.00 16.28 17.64
N LEU A 377 -3.52 17.04 16.66
CA LEU A 377 -2.94 16.54 15.41
C LEU A 377 -1.40 16.45 15.43
N ASP A 378 -0.74 16.73 16.56
CA ASP A 378 0.72 16.61 16.71
C ASP A 378 1.21 15.23 16.21
N SER A 379 1.90 15.28 15.07
CA SER A 379 2.35 14.10 14.36
C SER A 379 3.42 14.45 13.33
N PHE A 380 4.26 13.46 13.02
CA PHE A 380 5.32 13.66 12.03
C PHE A 380 4.79 14.06 10.65
N LEU A 381 3.65 13.50 10.21
CA LEU A 381 3.10 13.83 8.90
C LEU A 381 2.59 15.28 8.81
N ILE A 382 2.06 15.83 9.91
CA ILE A 382 1.65 17.24 9.96
C ILE A 382 2.89 18.14 10.00
N GLU A 383 3.91 17.76 10.78
CA GLU A 383 5.20 18.46 10.86
C GLU A 383 5.88 18.59 9.48
N ILE A 384 6.04 17.49 8.75
CA ILE A 384 6.68 17.56 7.42
C ILE A 384 5.80 18.27 6.41
N THR A 385 4.46 18.24 6.57
CA THR A 385 3.55 18.98 5.67
C THR A 385 3.74 20.48 5.84
N ARG A 386 3.87 20.96 7.09
CA ARG A 386 4.26 22.35 7.40
C ARG A 386 5.58 22.70 6.70
N ASP A 387 6.60 21.88 6.88
CA ASP A 387 7.94 22.17 6.34
C ASP A 387 7.96 22.17 4.80
N ILE A 388 7.25 21.24 4.17
CA ILE A 388 7.07 21.18 2.71
C ILE A 388 6.39 22.46 2.19
N LEU A 389 5.39 22.98 2.90
CA LEU A 389 4.66 24.19 2.51
C LEU A 389 5.46 25.48 2.77
N TYR A 390 6.42 25.47 3.68
CA TYR A 390 7.38 26.57 3.83
C TYR A 390 8.54 26.52 2.81
N PHE A 391 8.78 25.35 2.20
CA PHE A 391 9.90 25.19 1.27
C PHE A 391 9.61 25.87 -0.08
N ASN A 392 10.36 26.94 -0.36
CA ASN A 392 10.36 27.60 -1.65
C ASN A 392 11.51 27.11 -2.52
N ASP A 393 11.26 27.03 -3.82
CA ASP A 393 12.28 26.84 -4.85
C ASP A 393 13.08 28.13 -5.07
N ASP A 394 14.16 28.07 -5.87
CA ASP A 394 15.09 29.18 -6.11
C ASP A 394 14.42 30.44 -6.69
N ASP A 395 13.26 30.31 -7.34
CA ASP A 395 12.47 31.42 -7.87
C ASP A 395 11.46 32.02 -6.87
N GLY A 396 11.46 31.54 -5.62
CA GLY A 396 10.59 32.00 -4.55
C GLY A 396 9.18 31.39 -4.55
N THR A 397 8.84 30.53 -5.51
CA THR A 397 7.56 29.80 -5.49
C THR A 397 7.64 28.57 -4.58
N THR A 398 6.55 28.25 -3.88
CA THR A 398 6.51 27.05 -3.03
C THR A 398 6.67 25.80 -3.88
N LEU A 399 7.69 24.98 -3.60
CA LEU A 399 8.10 23.88 -4.48
C LEU A 399 6.97 22.87 -4.74
N VAL A 400 6.10 22.64 -3.75
CA VAL A 400 4.97 21.70 -3.87
C VAL A 400 4.04 22.03 -5.04
N GLU A 401 3.94 23.30 -5.44
CA GLU A 401 3.13 23.75 -6.58
C GLU A 401 3.68 23.29 -7.93
N LYS A 402 4.96 22.95 -7.98
CA LYS A 402 5.66 22.49 -9.19
C LYS A 402 5.72 20.97 -9.31
N ILE A 403 5.41 20.24 -8.23
CA ILE A 403 5.48 18.79 -8.21
C ILE A 403 4.33 18.20 -9.03
N LEU A 404 4.65 17.24 -9.90
CA LEU A 404 3.64 16.52 -10.68
C LEU A 404 2.68 15.77 -9.74
N ASP A 405 1.38 16.02 -9.87
CA ASP A 405 0.30 15.42 -9.10
C ASP A 405 -0.03 13.99 -9.57
N ALA A 406 0.98 13.11 -9.55
CA ALA A 406 0.89 11.70 -9.89
C ALA A 406 1.58 10.85 -8.80
N ALA A 407 0.80 10.45 -7.80
CA ALA A 407 1.32 9.77 -6.62
C ALA A 407 1.75 8.33 -6.94
N GLY A 408 3.02 8.03 -6.68
CA GLY A 408 3.56 6.67 -6.74
C GLY A 408 3.04 5.78 -5.58
N GLN A 409 3.16 4.47 -5.77
CA GLN A 409 2.93 3.49 -4.71
C GLN A 409 3.79 2.23 -4.91
N LYS A 410 4.22 1.62 -3.80
CA LYS A 410 5.05 0.40 -3.80
C LYS A 410 4.28 -0.89 -3.49
N GLY A 411 2.94 -0.82 -3.43
CA GLY A 411 2.05 -1.97 -3.30
C GLY A 411 1.52 -2.27 -1.89
N THR A 412 2.22 -1.88 -0.81
CA THR A 412 1.83 -2.23 0.57
C THR A 412 0.47 -1.66 0.99
N GLY A 413 0.16 -0.41 0.64
CA GLY A 413 -1.17 0.17 0.88
C GLY A 413 -2.29 -0.57 0.14
N LYS A 414 -2.03 -1.00 -1.11
CA LYS A 414 -2.96 -1.82 -1.90
C LYS A 414 -3.22 -3.18 -1.24
N TRP A 415 -2.21 -3.83 -0.67
CA TRP A 415 -2.38 -5.10 0.02
C TRP A 415 -3.29 -4.98 1.25
N THR A 416 -3.23 -3.87 1.98
CA THR A 416 -4.17 -3.61 3.10
C THR A 416 -5.62 -3.57 2.60
N ALA A 417 -5.88 -2.84 1.52
CA ALA A 417 -7.22 -2.74 0.95
C ALA A 417 -7.72 -4.08 0.38
N ILE A 418 -6.85 -4.86 -0.27
CA ILE A 418 -7.20 -6.19 -0.76
C ILE A 418 -7.50 -7.13 0.40
N ASN A 419 -6.63 -7.17 1.40
CA ASN A 419 -6.85 -8.05 2.55
C ASN A 419 -8.11 -7.67 3.34
N ALA A 420 -8.46 -6.39 3.40
CA ALA A 420 -9.74 -5.96 3.97
C ALA A 420 -10.94 -6.56 3.22
N LEU A 421 -10.89 -6.62 1.89
CA LEU A 421 -11.91 -7.28 1.07
C LEU A 421 -11.92 -8.79 1.34
N ASP A 422 -10.76 -9.45 1.39
CA ASP A 422 -10.64 -10.88 1.67
C ASP A 422 -11.20 -11.24 3.06
N MET A 423 -10.99 -10.38 4.06
CA MET A 423 -11.48 -10.56 5.44
C MET A 423 -12.93 -10.08 5.64
N GLY A 424 -13.57 -9.52 4.60
CA GLY A 424 -14.92 -8.94 4.73
C GLY A 424 -15.00 -7.74 5.68
N GLN A 425 -13.92 -6.98 5.85
CA GLN A 425 -13.84 -5.84 6.78
C GLN A 425 -13.98 -4.49 6.05
N PRO A 426 -14.79 -3.55 6.58
CA PRO A 426 -15.06 -2.26 5.94
C PRO A 426 -13.95 -1.23 6.16
N VAL A 427 -12.76 -1.48 5.63
CA VAL A 427 -11.59 -0.58 5.73
C VAL A 427 -11.62 0.47 4.62
N THR A 428 -12.69 1.25 4.60
CA THR A 428 -13.07 2.09 3.45
C THR A 428 -12.10 3.25 3.20
N LEU A 429 -11.58 3.90 4.25
CA LEU A 429 -10.72 5.07 4.09
C LEU A 429 -9.39 4.71 3.43
N ILE A 430 -8.79 3.60 3.84
CA ILE A 430 -7.54 3.12 3.23
C ILE A 430 -7.80 2.70 1.77
N GLY A 431 -8.95 2.10 1.47
CA GLY A 431 -9.39 1.81 0.10
C GLY A 431 -9.44 3.07 -0.76
N GLU A 432 -10.12 4.12 -0.29
CA GLU A 432 -10.21 5.41 -0.97
C GLU A 432 -8.85 6.12 -1.10
N ALA A 433 -7.96 6.00 -0.12
CA ALA A 433 -6.60 6.51 -0.20
C ALA A 433 -5.79 5.82 -1.32
N VAL A 434 -5.97 4.51 -1.50
CA VAL A 434 -5.37 3.77 -2.62
C VAL A 434 -5.97 4.22 -3.95
N PHE A 435 -7.29 4.33 -4.06
CA PHE A 435 -7.95 4.78 -5.29
C PHE A 435 -7.62 6.22 -5.66
N SER A 436 -7.44 7.11 -4.68
CA SER A 436 -7.02 8.50 -4.89
C SER A 436 -5.64 8.58 -5.55
N ARG A 437 -4.69 7.70 -5.16
CA ARG A 437 -3.39 7.57 -5.86
C ARG A 437 -3.56 7.08 -7.29
N CYS A 438 -4.41 6.07 -7.52
CA CYS A 438 -4.72 5.59 -8.87
C CYS A 438 -5.31 6.71 -9.73
N LEU A 439 -6.26 7.48 -9.21
CA LEU A 439 -6.88 8.62 -9.89
C LEU A 439 -5.84 9.69 -10.25
N SER A 440 -4.90 10.00 -9.34
CA SER A 440 -3.83 10.96 -9.60
C SER A 440 -2.93 10.52 -10.77
N SER A 441 -2.66 9.22 -10.91
CA SER A 441 -1.85 8.66 -12.00
C SER A 441 -2.50 8.83 -13.38
N LEU A 442 -3.81 9.00 -13.46
CA LEU A 442 -4.55 9.28 -14.69
C LEU A 442 -4.39 10.76 -15.14
N LYS A 443 -3.21 11.38 -14.92
CA LYS A 443 -2.98 12.82 -15.15
C LYS A 443 -3.37 13.25 -16.56
N GLY A 444 -2.94 12.52 -17.58
CA GLY A 444 -3.27 12.83 -18.98
C GLY A 444 -4.78 12.80 -19.26
N GLU A 445 -5.52 11.87 -18.66
CA GLU A 445 -6.98 11.80 -18.76
C GLU A 445 -7.66 12.93 -18.01
N ARG A 446 -7.23 13.22 -16.76
CA ARG A 446 -7.77 14.32 -15.96
C ARG A 446 -7.60 15.68 -16.65
N THR A 447 -6.44 15.93 -17.26
CA THR A 447 -6.21 17.16 -18.05
C THR A 447 -7.16 17.28 -19.24
N ARG A 448 -7.47 16.18 -19.93
CA ARG A 448 -8.47 16.21 -21.01
C ARG A 448 -9.89 16.36 -20.48
N ALA A 449 -10.19 15.71 -19.35
CA ALA A 449 -11.49 15.77 -18.71
C ALA A 449 -11.82 17.18 -18.20
N SER A 450 -10.85 17.92 -17.65
CA SER A 450 -11.04 19.28 -17.15
C SER A 450 -11.42 20.30 -18.23
N GLN A 451 -11.20 19.99 -19.51
CA GLN A 451 -11.63 20.81 -20.65
C GLN A 451 -13.05 20.49 -21.12
N LYS A 452 -13.64 19.38 -20.65
CA LYS A 452 -14.93 18.84 -21.11
C LYS A 452 -15.99 18.79 -20.02
N LEU A 453 -15.57 18.63 -18.77
CA LEU A 453 -16.44 18.53 -17.61
C LEU A 453 -16.37 19.84 -16.82
N SER A 454 -17.52 20.45 -16.57
CA SER A 454 -17.66 21.60 -15.69
C SER A 454 -18.01 21.16 -14.27
N GLY A 455 -17.70 22.01 -13.30
CA GLY A 455 -18.05 21.83 -11.90
C GLY A 455 -18.35 23.18 -11.23
N PRO A 456 -18.86 23.17 -9.99
CA PRO A 456 -19.05 24.39 -9.23
C PRO A 456 -17.70 25.08 -8.98
N THR A 457 -17.74 26.40 -8.82
CA THR A 457 -16.57 27.19 -8.40
C THR A 457 -16.69 27.45 -6.90
N PRO A 458 -15.66 27.14 -6.10
CA PRO A 458 -15.69 27.46 -4.67
C PRO A 458 -15.91 28.96 -4.45
N LYS A 459 -16.87 29.29 -3.58
CA LYS A 459 -17.07 30.63 -3.05
C LYS A 459 -17.21 30.52 -1.55
N PHE A 460 -16.25 31.07 -0.82
CA PHE A 460 -16.28 31.10 0.63
C PHE A 460 -16.82 32.44 1.12
N GLU A 461 -17.91 32.38 1.88
CA GLU A 461 -18.47 33.48 2.66
C GLU A 461 -18.55 32.99 4.11
N GLY A 462 -17.96 33.73 5.05
CA GLY A 462 -17.96 33.37 6.46
C GLY A 462 -16.63 33.64 7.17
N ASP A 463 -16.51 33.14 8.40
CA ASP A 463 -15.31 33.23 9.20
C ASP A 463 -14.31 32.12 8.83
N LYS A 464 -13.19 32.51 8.18
CA LYS A 464 -12.11 31.59 7.82
C LYS A 464 -11.52 30.87 9.03
N LYS A 465 -11.39 31.56 10.18
CA LYS A 465 -10.79 30.95 11.38
C LYS A 465 -11.68 29.84 11.93
N GLN A 466 -12.99 30.09 12.01
CA GLN A 466 -13.93 29.06 12.44
C GLN A 466 -13.97 27.89 11.46
N PHE A 467 -13.92 28.14 10.14
CA PHE A 467 -13.88 27.06 9.16
C PHE A 467 -12.59 26.23 9.25
N LEU A 468 -11.44 26.85 9.51
CA LEU A 468 -10.18 26.12 9.75
C LEU A 468 -10.25 25.23 10.99
N LYS A 469 -10.92 25.67 12.07
CA LYS A 469 -11.19 24.79 13.24
C LYS A 469 -12.10 23.62 12.87
N ASN A 470 -13.15 23.86 12.07
CA ASN A 470 -14.00 22.79 11.57
C ASN A 470 -13.20 21.78 10.73
N LEU A 471 -12.27 22.26 9.90
CA LEU A 471 -11.39 21.44 9.08
C LEU A 471 -10.40 20.61 9.92
N GLU A 472 -9.85 21.18 10.98
CA GLU A 472 -9.02 20.46 11.95
C GLU A 472 -9.81 19.30 12.59
N GLN A 473 -11.04 19.56 13.02
CA GLN A 473 -11.92 18.53 13.60
C GLN A 473 -12.32 17.46 12.59
N ALA A 474 -12.58 17.85 11.34
CA ALA A 474 -12.86 16.91 10.25
C ALA A 474 -11.68 15.96 9.98
N LEU A 475 -10.47 16.52 9.95
CA LEU A 475 -9.22 15.78 9.80
C LEU A 475 -9.01 14.82 10.97
N TYR A 476 -9.19 15.30 12.20
CA TYR A 476 -9.02 14.50 13.41
C TYR A 476 -10.04 13.36 13.52
N ALA A 477 -11.33 13.64 13.29
CA ALA A 477 -12.38 12.62 13.31
C ALA A 477 -12.17 11.55 12.24
N SER A 478 -11.81 11.96 11.02
CA SER A 478 -11.56 11.02 9.93
C SER A 478 -10.32 10.15 10.18
N LYS A 479 -9.29 10.72 10.82
CA LYS A 479 -8.12 9.97 11.29
C LYS A 479 -8.54 8.91 12.31
N ILE A 480 -9.37 9.26 13.30
CA ILE A 480 -9.90 8.27 14.27
C ILE A 480 -10.58 7.11 13.55
N ILE A 481 -11.41 7.38 12.54
CA ILE A 481 -12.07 6.34 11.75
C ILE A 481 -11.07 5.43 11.04
N SER A 482 -10.04 5.99 10.39
CA SER A 482 -9.03 5.17 9.70
C SER A 482 -8.32 4.20 10.64
N TYR A 483 -7.96 4.65 11.86
CA TYR A 483 -7.32 3.78 12.84
C TYR A 483 -8.31 2.76 13.41
N ALA A 484 -9.55 3.13 13.70
CA ALA A 484 -10.59 2.19 14.12
C ALA A 484 -10.75 1.06 13.09
N GLN A 485 -10.84 1.40 11.80
CA GLN A 485 -10.90 0.44 10.70
C GLN A 485 -9.64 -0.46 10.62
N GLY A 486 -8.45 0.12 10.78
CA GLY A 486 -7.19 -0.64 10.76
C GLY A 486 -7.09 -1.65 11.91
N PHE A 487 -7.53 -1.28 13.11
CA PHE A 487 -7.56 -2.20 14.25
C PHE A 487 -8.66 -3.26 14.12
N MET A 488 -9.82 -2.94 13.53
CA MET A 488 -10.84 -3.95 13.17
C MET A 488 -10.26 -5.00 12.21
N LEU A 489 -9.51 -4.56 11.20
CA LEU A 489 -8.87 -5.46 10.25
C LEU A 489 -7.88 -6.40 10.94
N MET A 490 -7.00 -5.87 11.80
CA MET A 490 -6.06 -6.70 12.56
C MET A 490 -6.77 -7.69 13.49
N GLN A 491 -7.88 -7.31 14.11
CA GLN A 491 -8.68 -8.23 14.92
C GLN A 491 -9.30 -9.37 14.10
N SER A 492 -9.80 -9.06 12.89
CA SER A 492 -10.33 -10.07 11.98
C SER A 492 -9.24 -11.05 11.54
N ALA A 493 -8.07 -10.55 11.17
CA ALA A 493 -6.93 -11.39 10.78
C ALA A 493 -6.39 -12.22 11.95
N ALA A 494 -6.38 -11.68 13.17
CA ALA A 494 -6.02 -12.45 14.36
C ALA A 494 -6.93 -13.67 14.55
N LYS A 495 -8.25 -13.50 14.34
CA LYS A 495 -9.22 -14.61 14.41
C LYS A 495 -9.01 -15.62 13.27
N GLU A 496 -8.88 -15.14 12.03
CA GLU A 496 -8.72 -15.99 10.84
C GLU A 496 -7.44 -16.84 10.90
N TYR A 497 -6.32 -16.25 11.29
CA TYR A 497 -5.01 -16.91 11.28
C TYR A 497 -4.62 -17.52 12.64
N GLY A 498 -5.48 -17.38 13.67
CA GLY A 498 -5.20 -17.86 15.02
C GLY A 498 -4.04 -17.13 15.71
N TRP A 499 -3.71 -15.91 15.28
CA TRP A 499 -2.62 -15.13 15.87
C TRP A 499 -3.03 -14.46 17.18
N LYS A 500 -2.11 -14.42 18.14
CA LYS A 500 -2.26 -13.67 19.39
C LYS A 500 -1.68 -12.27 19.27
N LEU A 501 -2.40 -11.37 18.61
CA LEU A 501 -1.96 -9.99 18.44
C LEU A 501 -2.14 -9.17 19.73
N GLN A 502 -1.05 -8.59 20.22
CA GLN A 502 -1.07 -7.70 21.38
C GLN A 502 -1.38 -6.25 20.94
N LYS A 503 -2.68 -5.90 20.88
CA LYS A 503 -3.14 -4.57 20.43
C LYS A 503 -2.46 -3.39 21.16
N PRO A 504 -2.27 -3.39 22.49
CA PRO A 504 -1.53 -2.32 23.17
C PRO A 504 -0.10 -2.17 22.67
N GLU A 505 0.59 -3.29 22.44
CA GLU A 505 1.99 -3.28 22.01
C GLU A 505 2.13 -2.86 20.55
N ILE A 506 1.17 -3.22 19.69
CA ILE A 506 1.10 -2.71 18.31
C ILE A 506 0.97 -1.19 18.30
N ALA A 507 0.05 -0.64 19.12
CA ALA A 507 -0.09 0.80 19.26
C ALA A 507 1.20 1.44 19.79
N LEU A 508 1.84 0.84 20.80
CA LEU A 508 3.13 1.29 21.33
C LEU A 508 4.22 1.34 20.27
N MET A 509 4.36 0.29 19.46
CA MET A 509 5.33 0.23 18.38
C MET A 509 5.15 1.34 17.35
N TRP A 510 3.94 1.86 17.19
CA TRP A 510 3.67 2.97 16.28
C TRP A 510 3.84 4.36 16.92
N ARG A 511 3.96 4.47 18.25
CA ARG A 511 4.10 5.78 18.93
C ARG A 511 5.38 6.55 18.57
N GLY A 512 6.42 5.85 18.12
CA GLY A 512 7.72 6.44 17.80
C GLY A 512 8.40 5.67 16.67
N GLY A 513 9.37 6.33 16.03
CA GLY A 513 10.21 5.75 14.97
C GLY A 513 9.53 5.52 13.63
N CYS A 514 8.22 5.21 13.59
CA CYS A 514 7.50 4.99 12.33
C CYS A 514 7.02 6.31 11.68
N ILE A 515 6.46 6.22 10.46
CA ILE A 515 5.95 7.40 9.73
C ILE A 515 4.67 7.96 10.38
N ILE A 516 3.78 7.10 10.87
CA ILE A 516 2.50 7.51 11.47
C ILE A 516 2.60 7.95 12.94
N ARG A 517 3.82 8.12 13.47
CA ARG A 517 4.07 8.49 14.86
C ARG A 517 3.37 9.80 15.22
N SER A 518 2.68 9.81 16.35
CA SER A 518 1.82 10.92 16.78
C SER A 518 1.45 10.82 18.26
N VAL A 519 1.08 11.94 18.88
CA VAL A 519 0.52 11.95 20.24
C VAL A 519 -0.75 11.11 20.34
N PHE A 520 -1.53 11.09 19.25
CA PHE A 520 -2.74 10.29 19.07
C PHE A 520 -2.57 8.79 19.39
N LEU A 521 -1.39 8.21 19.09
CA LEU A 521 -1.11 6.80 19.38
C LEU A 521 -0.90 6.52 20.87
N LYS A 522 -0.60 7.53 21.70
CA LYS A 522 -0.62 7.39 23.16
C LYS A 522 -2.02 7.08 23.66
N ASP A 523 -3.04 7.75 23.11
CA ASP A 523 -4.43 7.52 23.49
C ASP A 523 -4.93 6.14 23.03
N ILE A 524 -4.54 5.68 21.84
CA ILE A 524 -4.85 4.31 21.38
C ILE A 524 -4.19 3.27 22.30
N THR A 525 -2.92 3.48 22.65
CA THR A 525 -2.20 2.60 23.57
C THR A 525 -2.91 2.54 24.92
N LYS A 526 -3.33 3.70 25.46
CA LYS A 526 -4.08 3.81 26.71
C LYS A 526 -5.43 3.09 26.65
N ALA A 527 -6.20 3.28 25.58
CA ALA A 527 -7.50 2.62 25.39
C ALA A 527 -7.37 1.09 25.47
N TYR A 528 -6.42 0.51 24.73
CA TYR A 528 -6.20 -0.95 24.77
C TYR A 528 -5.51 -1.45 26.05
N ARG A 529 -4.68 -0.64 26.73
CA ARG A 529 -4.16 -1.00 28.06
C ARG A 529 -5.28 -1.05 29.10
N ASN A 530 -6.25 -0.12 29.03
CA ASN A 530 -7.40 -0.09 29.93
C ASN A 530 -8.40 -1.23 29.64
N ASN A 531 -8.64 -1.51 28.36
CA ASN A 531 -9.52 -2.59 27.92
C ASN A 531 -8.89 -3.37 26.75
N PRO A 532 -8.13 -4.44 27.03
CA PRO A 532 -7.52 -5.27 25.98
C PRO A 532 -8.55 -5.91 25.03
N ASP A 533 -9.77 -6.16 25.51
CA ASP A 533 -10.86 -6.76 24.74
C ASP A 533 -11.74 -5.74 24.02
N LEU A 534 -11.33 -4.45 24.01
CA LEU A 534 -12.05 -3.40 23.29
C LEU A 534 -12.27 -3.80 21.82
N GLU A 535 -13.55 -3.90 21.46
CA GLU A 535 -14.00 -4.34 20.13
C GLU A 535 -13.66 -3.28 19.08
N ASN A 536 -14.01 -2.02 19.35
CA ASN A 536 -13.78 -0.90 18.46
C ASN A 536 -13.25 0.32 19.24
N LEU A 537 -12.30 1.05 18.66
CA LEU A 537 -11.76 2.28 19.26
C LEU A 537 -12.84 3.33 19.55
N LEU A 538 -13.92 3.37 18.77
CA LEU A 538 -15.03 4.32 18.97
C LEU A 538 -15.84 4.07 20.25
N PHE A 539 -15.65 2.92 20.92
CA PHE A 539 -16.31 2.60 22.19
C PHE A 539 -15.49 3.04 23.41
N ASP A 540 -14.24 3.46 23.23
CA ASP A 540 -13.47 4.07 24.31
C ASP A 540 -13.91 5.52 24.54
N ASP A 541 -13.98 5.93 25.81
CA ASP A 541 -14.53 7.23 26.23
C ASP A 541 -13.82 8.43 25.60
N PHE A 542 -12.50 8.35 25.41
CA PHE A 542 -11.74 9.45 24.82
C PHE A 542 -12.11 9.65 23.35
N PHE A 543 -12.08 8.57 22.56
CA PHE A 543 -12.40 8.64 21.14
C PHE A 543 -13.89 8.93 20.90
N ASN A 544 -14.76 8.40 21.76
CA ASN A 544 -16.18 8.69 21.72
C ASN A 544 -16.44 10.19 21.90
N LYS A 545 -15.86 10.81 22.94
CA LYS A 545 -15.96 12.26 23.16
C LYS A 545 -15.37 13.08 22.02
N ALA A 546 -14.19 12.69 21.53
CA ALA A 546 -13.52 13.37 20.41
C ALA A 546 -14.40 13.40 19.14
N ILE A 547 -14.95 12.25 18.75
CA ILE A 547 -15.84 12.13 17.58
C ILE A 547 -17.09 12.99 17.75
N HIS A 548 -17.73 12.97 18.94
CA HIS A 548 -18.94 13.77 19.19
C HIS A 548 -18.67 15.27 19.10
N ASN A 549 -17.54 15.74 19.62
CA ASN A 549 -17.15 17.15 19.51
C ASN A 549 -16.87 17.57 18.06
N ALA A 550 -16.33 16.65 17.25
CA ALA A 550 -15.93 16.96 15.88
C ALA A 550 -17.07 16.92 14.86
N GLN A 551 -18.21 16.30 15.18
CA GLN A 551 -19.24 15.98 14.18
C GLN A 551 -19.77 17.17 13.39
N GLU A 552 -20.04 18.30 14.06
CA GLU A 552 -20.62 19.47 13.39
C GLU A 552 -19.67 20.03 12.34
N GLY A 553 -18.43 20.33 12.73
CA GLY A 553 -17.40 20.83 11.82
C GLY A 553 -17.05 19.82 10.73
N TRP A 554 -17.03 18.53 11.07
CA TRP A 554 -16.78 17.47 10.10
C TRP A 554 -17.85 17.40 9.00
N ARG A 555 -19.13 17.47 9.38
CA ARG A 555 -20.26 17.47 8.43
C ARG A 555 -20.27 18.72 7.57
N ASP A 556 -19.98 19.89 8.14
CA ASP A 556 -19.84 21.15 7.39
C ASP A 556 -18.75 21.02 6.32
N VAL A 557 -17.55 20.52 6.69
CA VAL A 557 -16.43 20.35 5.76
C VAL A 557 -16.75 19.39 4.61
N VAL A 558 -17.33 18.22 4.89
CA VAL A 558 -17.73 17.26 3.84
C VAL A 558 -18.79 17.86 2.92
N SER A 559 -19.77 18.57 3.50
CA SER A 559 -20.84 19.24 2.74
C SER A 559 -20.27 20.33 1.82
N LYS A 560 -19.35 21.16 2.33
CA LYS A 560 -18.67 22.18 1.54
C LYS A 560 -17.79 21.58 0.45
N GLY A 561 -17.07 20.49 0.73
CA GLY A 561 -16.30 19.75 -0.28
C GLY A 561 -17.17 19.38 -1.49
N ALA A 562 -18.33 18.79 -1.23
CA ALA A 562 -19.29 18.45 -2.28
C ALA A 562 -19.85 19.68 -3.03
N LEU A 563 -20.29 20.72 -2.29
CA LEU A 563 -20.85 21.94 -2.87
C LEU A 563 -19.83 22.76 -3.69
N TRP A 564 -18.55 22.69 -3.31
CA TRP A 564 -17.46 23.40 -3.98
C TRP A 564 -16.78 22.59 -5.09
N GLY A 565 -17.13 21.30 -5.26
CA GLY A 565 -16.48 20.44 -6.23
C GLY A 565 -15.00 20.17 -5.89
N ILE A 566 -14.68 20.11 -4.59
CA ILE A 566 -13.37 19.72 -4.08
C ILE A 566 -13.48 18.25 -3.64
N PRO A 567 -12.74 17.32 -4.27
CA PRO A 567 -12.86 15.90 -3.96
C PRO A 567 -12.34 15.63 -2.56
N THR A 568 -13.17 15.01 -1.74
CA THR A 568 -12.85 14.64 -0.34
C THR A 568 -13.13 13.16 -0.07
N PRO A 569 -12.55 12.22 -0.85
CA PRO A 569 -12.89 10.81 -0.77
C PRO A 569 -12.63 10.22 0.63
N ALA A 570 -11.53 10.60 1.30
CA ALA A 570 -11.21 10.11 2.64
C ALA A 570 -12.11 10.73 3.72
N PHE A 571 -12.37 12.05 3.71
CA PHE A 571 -13.33 12.63 4.67
C PHE A 571 -14.75 12.10 4.46
N SER A 572 -15.19 11.97 3.20
CA SER A 572 -16.54 11.53 2.86
C SER A 572 -16.78 10.07 3.26
N THR A 573 -15.82 9.18 3.00
CA THR A 573 -15.96 7.76 3.35
C THR A 573 -15.85 7.52 4.85
N ALA A 574 -15.03 8.29 5.57
CA ALA A 574 -14.98 8.20 7.03
C ALA A 574 -16.30 8.63 7.67
N LEU A 575 -16.93 9.72 7.17
CA LEU A 575 -18.22 10.16 7.68
C LEU A 575 -19.32 9.13 7.37
N SER A 576 -19.31 8.59 6.16
CA SER A 576 -20.24 7.54 5.74
C SER A 576 -20.08 6.26 6.57
N PHE A 577 -18.84 5.85 6.87
CA PHE A 577 -18.57 4.73 7.75
C PHE A 577 -19.07 5.00 9.17
N PHE A 578 -18.79 6.18 9.73
CA PHE A 578 -19.24 6.53 11.07
C PHE A 578 -20.76 6.50 11.20
N ASP A 579 -21.47 7.12 10.26
CA ASP A 579 -22.94 7.10 10.21
C ASP A 579 -23.49 5.70 9.96
N GLY A 580 -22.82 4.90 9.13
CA GLY A 580 -23.17 3.50 8.91
C GLY A 580 -23.01 2.65 10.17
N PHE A 581 -21.87 2.77 10.86
CA PHE A 581 -21.50 1.97 12.01
C PHE A 581 -22.37 2.23 13.23
N ARG A 582 -22.79 3.48 13.46
CA ARG A 582 -23.66 3.85 14.59
C ARG A 582 -25.16 3.59 14.35
N THR A 583 -25.54 3.20 13.14
CA THR A 583 -26.95 3.00 12.77
C THR A 583 -27.38 1.58 13.06
N LYS A 584 -28.34 1.42 13.99
CA LYS A 584 -28.90 0.10 14.37
C LYS A 584 -29.43 -0.67 13.15
N ASP A 585 -30.19 0.00 12.29
CA ASP A 585 -30.89 -0.61 11.18
C ASP A 585 -30.50 0.05 9.85
N LEU A 586 -29.65 -0.61 9.08
CA LEU A 586 -29.20 -0.16 7.76
C LEU A 586 -30.14 -0.61 6.63
N PRO A 587 -30.10 0.05 5.45
CA PRO A 587 -30.92 -0.33 4.30
C PRO A 587 -30.52 -1.66 3.63
N ALA A 588 -29.63 -2.45 4.26
CA ALA A 588 -29.25 -3.78 3.79
C ALA A 588 -30.42 -4.78 3.80
N ASN A 589 -31.51 -4.49 4.51
CA ASN A 589 -32.76 -5.25 4.43
C ASN A 589 -33.36 -5.25 3.01
N LEU A 590 -33.34 -4.12 2.29
CA LEU A 590 -33.79 -4.04 0.91
C LEU A 590 -32.85 -4.81 -0.02
N LEU A 591 -31.54 -4.73 0.22
CA LEU A 591 -30.54 -5.50 -0.53
C LEU A 591 -30.78 -7.01 -0.37
N GLN A 592 -31.10 -7.49 0.84
CA GLN A 592 -31.49 -8.88 1.07
C GLN A 592 -32.79 -9.25 0.33
N ALA A 593 -33.82 -8.40 0.40
CA ALA A 593 -35.07 -8.63 -0.32
C ALA A 593 -34.86 -8.70 -1.84
N GLN A 594 -34.03 -7.83 -2.42
CA GLN A 594 -33.66 -7.88 -3.84
C GLN A 594 -32.97 -9.20 -4.20
N ARG A 595 -31.98 -9.63 -3.41
CA ARG A 595 -31.25 -10.89 -3.63
C ARG A 595 -32.19 -12.10 -3.58
N ASP A 596 -33.11 -12.12 -2.62
CA ASP A 596 -34.12 -13.17 -2.55
C ASP A 596 -35.12 -13.11 -3.71
N TYR A 597 -35.50 -11.91 -4.14
CA TYR A 597 -36.42 -11.69 -5.25
C TYR A 597 -35.91 -12.27 -6.56
N PHE A 598 -34.69 -11.90 -7.01
CA PHE A 598 -34.19 -12.32 -8.32
C PHE A 598 -33.48 -13.67 -8.29
N GLY A 599 -32.96 -14.09 -7.14
CA GLY A 599 -32.02 -15.22 -7.03
C GLY A 599 -32.37 -16.26 -5.97
N ALA A 600 -33.49 -16.09 -5.25
CA ALA A 600 -33.90 -16.98 -4.16
C ALA A 600 -32.80 -17.21 -3.12
N HIS A 601 -31.97 -16.20 -2.87
CA HIS A 601 -30.81 -16.25 -1.99
C HIS A 601 -31.14 -16.27 -0.49
N THR A 602 -32.42 -16.30 -0.14
CA THR A 602 -32.94 -16.25 1.23
C THR A 602 -32.57 -14.98 2.00
N PHE A 603 -33.24 -14.77 3.13
CA PHE A 603 -32.92 -13.74 4.12
C PHE A 603 -33.29 -14.22 5.53
N ARG A 604 -32.90 -13.47 6.57
CA ARG A 604 -33.33 -13.73 7.96
C ARG A 604 -34.27 -12.64 8.44
N ILE A 605 -35.28 -13.01 9.22
CA ILE A 605 -36.19 -12.07 9.89
C ILE A 605 -35.50 -11.47 11.12
N LYS A 606 -35.86 -10.24 11.50
CA LYS A 606 -35.40 -9.69 12.78
C LYS A 606 -36.09 -10.42 13.94
N PRO A 607 -35.41 -10.63 15.08
CA PRO A 607 -35.99 -11.31 16.24
C PRO A 607 -37.33 -10.73 16.68
N GLU A 608 -37.47 -9.40 16.70
CA GLU A 608 -38.70 -8.71 17.11
C GLU A 608 -39.89 -8.88 16.14
N PHE A 609 -39.65 -9.39 14.93
CA PHE A 609 -40.69 -9.68 13.92
C PHE A 609 -40.84 -11.18 13.64
N ALA A 610 -40.23 -12.04 14.45
CA ALA A 610 -40.34 -13.48 14.30
C ALA A 610 -41.79 -13.96 14.50
N SER A 611 -42.19 -14.96 13.72
CA SER A 611 -43.52 -15.58 13.76
C SER A 611 -43.46 -17.03 13.27
N ASP A 612 -44.56 -17.78 13.37
CA ASP A 612 -44.63 -19.14 12.81
C ASP A 612 -44.31 -19.19 11.31
N LYS A 613 -44.71 -18.15 10.58
CA LYS A 613 -44.44 -18.01 9.14
C LYS A 613 -42.99 -17.63 8.85
N TYR A 614 -42.40 -16.80 9.72
CA TYR A 614 -41.04 -16.27 9.58
C TYR A 614 -40.28 -16.53 10.89
N PRO A 615 -39.75 -17.74 11.09
CA PRO A 615 -39.09 -18.09 12.34
C PRO A 615 -37.73 -17.39 12.49
N GLU A 616 -37.37 -17.04 13.72
CA GLU A 616 -36.07 -16.46 14.04
C GLU A 616 -34.91 -17.41 13.69
N GLY A 617 -33.80 -16.87 13.19
CA GLY A 617 -32.58 -17.62 12.94
C GLY A 617 -32.65 -18.61 11.76
N LYS A 618 -33.75 -18.63 11.01
CA LYS A 618 -33.91 -19.46 9.81
C LYS A 618 -33.75 -18.63 8.54
N ASP A 619 -33.18 -19.28 7.52
CA ASP A 619 -33.08 -18.74 6.18
C ASP A 619 -34.45 -18.88 5.49
N ILE A 620 -35.06 -17.76 5.14
CA ILE A 620 -36.42 -17.63 4.62
C ILE A 620 -36.35 -17.24 3.15
N HIS A 621 -37.12 -17.93 2.31
CA HIS A 621 -37.39 -17.51 0.94
C HIS A 621 -38.85 -17.08 0.80
N VAL A 622 -39.10 -15.98 0.09
CA VAL A 622 -40.45 -15.53 -0.27
C VAL A 622 -40.65 -15.67 -1.77
N ASN A 623 -41.77 -16.24 -2.18
CA ASN A 623 -42.20 -16.18 -3.58
C ASN A 623 -42.76 -14.79 -3.90
N TRP A 624 -41.86 -13.85 -4.19
CA TRP A 624 -42.21 -12.44 -4.41
C TRP A 624 -43.09 -12.20 -5.64
N THR A 625 -43.03 -13.07 -6.63
CA THR A 625 -43.75 -12.90 -7.91
C THR A 625 -45.11 -13.60 -7.93
N GLY A 626 -45.37 -14.51 -6.98
CA GLY A 626 -46.49 -15.44 -7.00
C GLY A 626 -46.42 -16.47 -8.13
N ARG A 627 -45.33 -16.49 -8.90
CA ARG A 627 -45.11 -17.36 -10.07
C ARG A 627 -43.82 -18.18 -9.96
N GLY A 628 -42.92 -17.81 -9.04
CA GLY A 628 -41.73 -18.59 -8.73
C GLY A 628 -42.07 -19.87 -7.96
N GLY A 629 -41.21 -20.88 -8.00
CA GLY A 629 -41.33 -22.06 -7.13
C GLY A 629 -40.88 -21.75 -5.70
N ASN A 630 -41.21 -22.63 -4.74
CA ASN A 630 -40.76 -22.50 -3.33
C ASN A 630 -39.30 -22.98 -3.12
N VAL A 631 -38.51 -23.06 -4.19
CA VAL A 631 -37.13 -23.59 -4.13
C VAL A 631 -36.18 -22.42 -3.92
N SER A 632 -35.42 -22.46 -2.83
CA SER A 632 -34.36 -21.49 -2.54
C SER A 632 -32.99 -21.99 -2.99
N ALA A 633 -32.07 -21.05 -3.22
CA ALA A 633 -30.67 -21.39 -3.44
C ALA A 633 -30.06 -21.97 -2.16
N SER A 634 -29.25 -23.03 -2.29
CA SER A 634 -28.41 -23.50 -1.19
C SER A 634 -27.36 -22.44 -0.88
N THR A 635 -27.13 -22.16 0.40
CA THR A 635 -26.03 -21.29 0.84
C THR A 635 -24.71 -21.93 0.44
N TYR A 636 -23.94 -21.24 -0.42
CA TYR A 636 -22.56 -21.59 -0.68
C TYR A 636 -21.74 -21.07 0.51
N ASN A 637 -21.30 -21.97 1.40
CA ASN A 637 -20.24 -21.64 2.34
C ASN A 637 -18.92 -21.71 1.57
N ALA A 638 -18.49 -20.57 1.04
CA ALA A 638 -17.20 -20.42 0.36
C ALA A 638 -16.09 -20.15 1.37
#